data_AF-A0A3S0WL71-F1
#
_entry.id   AF-A0A3S0WL71-F1
#
_cell.length_a   1.000
_cell.length_b   1.000
_cell.length_c   1.000
_cell.angle_alpha   90.00
_cell.angle_beta   90.00
_cell.angle_gamma   90.00
#
_symmetry.space_group_name_H-M   'P 1'
#
loop_
_entity.id
_entity.type
_entity.pdbx_description
1 polymer ?
#
loop_
_entity_poly.entity_id
_entity_poly.type
_entity_poly.pdbx_seq_one_letter_code
_entity_poly.pdbx_strand_id
1 'polypeptide(L)'
;MPLRSLLSGSPLLPLAATVVLLSGCQSSPSFKGGSTSLFTDDPMRSAPPITRGLDADGLRTLLSAELAGQRGDYRYASQGYLQASQRYSAPALAERATFAARFGEDVALLEASALRWRELAPQAELPSRLLASISLQRGDWLDSLEQRLAITQTGGDGELTPFAEVAVGEQSAPLTLLVRQMRDHLARPGAEQLEHHSDALLATALLEAALGDIRQAQSRLDEVAKREPNSPALWLAQARLALEAGDLQTARRAAQQGVSIAPDDVRFILMLAQAEIRLNNIAAAETQTDALLDSHGGNQDLRLALAQLYLEEGHSEPAYRLLQPLIGQERVPNLAYYLLGGIAQSQGDIDNALLYYRQVSEGDEFLPARATAAQMLIEDDRLIDARAFLRIERMRYDRYFGDLIALEIQLLDQLKQPDEASALLNRELARTPDDTNLLYLRAMRAWEAGDLSGMERDLRQLLRIEPNNAVALNTLGYTLADLNLPGRLEEARTLIERAYEADPNNPAVLDSMGWVYFRLGRPEDALAWLESAYSQLPDQEVAAHLAEVLHALERSDEAREIIRRIQASTSRHPLINELLERYPELTPAGAP
;
A
#
# COMPACT_ATOMS: atom_id res chain seq x y z
N MET A 1 45.89 13.48 28.33
CA MET A 1 47.37 13.41 28.29
C MET A 1 47.80 11.97 28.05
N PRO A 2 48.88 11.67 27.30
CA PRO A 2 49.13 10.34 26.75
C PRO A 2 50.37 9.59 27.31
N LEU A 3 50.43 8.28 27.06
CA LEU A 3 51.61 7.41 27.07
C LEU A 3 51.48 6.52 25.79
N ARG A 4 52.37 6.51 24.78
CA ARG A 4 53.81 6.18 24.71
C ARG A 4 54.17 4.84 25.40
N SER A 5 54.98 3.93 24.83
CA SER A 5 55.48 3.60 23.47
C SER A 5 56.56 2.52 23.61
N LEU A 6 56.73 1.60 22.64
CA LEU A 6 57.95 0.82 22.25
C LEU A 6 57.45 -0.49 21.56
N LEU A 7 57.63 -0.82 20.27
CA LEU A 7 58.75 -0.85 19.30
C LEU A 7 59.80 -1.98 19.47
N SER A 8 59.66 -3.04 18.67
CA SER A 8 60.72 -3.78 17.93
C SER A 8 60.16 -5.11 17.35
N GLY A 9 60.40 -5.59 16.12
CA GLY A 9 61.03 -4.97 14.94
C GLY A 9 61.42 -6.01 13.86
N SER A 10 60.84 -5.90 12.64
CA SER A 10 61.39 -6.31 11.31
C SER A 10 61.76 -7.80 11.04
N PRO A 11 62.02 -8.23 9.77
CA PRO A 11 61.93 -7.53 8.47
C PRO A 11 61.10 -8.26 7.37
N LEU A 12 60.88 -7.55 6.26
CA LEU A 12 60.45 -8.07 4.94
C LEU A 12 61.65 -8.55 4.10
N LEU A 13 61.44 -9.49 3.16
CA LEU A 13 61.99 -9.45 1.79
C LEU A 13 61.26 -10.50 0.88
N PRO A 14 61.21 -10.31 -0.44
CA PRO A 14 60.33 -11.05 -1.36
C PRO A 14 61.07 -12.12 -2.20
N LEU A 15 60.31 -12.91 -2.97
CA LEU A 15 60.83 -13.59 -4.16
C LEU A 15 59.96 -13.27 -5.38
N ALA A 16 60.61 -13.00 -6.51
CA ALA A 16 59.98 -12.73 -7.79
C ALA A 16 60.55 -13.66 -8.88
N ALA A 17 59.83 -13.71 -10.00
CA ALA A 17 60.24 -14.20 -11.31
C ALA A 17 60.45 -15.72 -11.52
N THR A 18 59.50 -16.31 -12.24
CA THR A 18 59.80 -16.92 -13.56
C THR A 18 58.60 -16.80 -14.51
N VAL A 19 58.86 -16.35 -15.74
CA VAL A 19 57.91 -16.23 -16.86
C VAL A 19 58.63 -16.74 -18.13
N VAL A 20 57.88 -16.99 -19.21
CA VAL A 20 58.31 -17.53 -20.53
C VAL A 20 58.77 -19.00 -20.44
N LEU A 21 58.33 -20.00 -21.22
CA LEU A 21 57.80 -20.15 -22.60
C LEU A 21 56.66 -21.22 -22.57
N LEU A 22 55.85 -21.56 -23.61
CA LEU A 22 55.71 -21.16 -25.02
C LEU A 22 54.26 -21.49 -25.49
N SER A 23 53.81 -20.94 -26.63
CA SER A 23 52.56 -21.34 -27.32
C SER A 23 52.78 -22.53 -28.27
N GLY A 24 51.77 -23.41 -28.46
CA GLY A 24 51.74 -24.34 -29.60
C GLY A 24 50.89 -25.61 -29.42
N CYS A 25 50.20 -26.03 -30.49
CA CYS A 25 49.36 -27.25 -30.61
C CYS A 25 48.10 -27.26 -29.71
N GLN A 26 46.87 -27.12 -30.19
CA GLN A 26 46.28 -27.64 -31.44
C GLN A 26 46.59 -29.13 -31.69
N SER A 27 45.96 -30.01 -30.92
CA SER A 27 45.50 -31.33 -31.39
C SER A 27 44.64 -32.03 -30.32
N SER A 28 43.38 -31.61 -30.15
CA SER A 28 42.41 -32.51 -29.51
C SER A 28 42.26 -33.75 -30.40
N PRO A 29 42.37 -34.98 -29.88
CA PRO A 29 42.15 -36.16 -30.70
C PRO A 29 40.70 -36.15 -31.18
N SER A 30 40.52 -36.10 -32.50
CA SER A 30 39.24 -36.39 -33.11
C SER A 30 38.87 -37.83 -32.74
N PHE A 31 37.93 -37.97 -31.80
CA PHE A 31 37.24 -39.24 -31.56
C PHE A 31 36.42 -39.56 -32.80
N LYS A 32 37.06 -40.21 -33.77
CA LYS A 32 36.39 -40.85 -34.89
C LYS A 32 35.34 -41.80 -34.34
N GLY A 33 34.13 -41.73 -34.90
CA GLY A 33 32.95 -42.42 -34.36
C GLY A 33 33.17 -43.91 -34.18
N GLY A 34 33.26 -44.34 -32.92
CA GLY A 34 32.92 -45.69 -32.49
C GLY A 34 31.53 -45.62 -31.86
N SER A 35 30.52 -46.13 -32.56
CA SER A 35 29.15 -46.19 -32.06
C SER A 35 29.00 -47.30 -31.00
N THR A 36 29.49 -47.05 -29.80
CA THR A 36 29.22 -47.87 -28.61
C THR A 36 28.34 -47.09 -27.66
N SER A 37 27.02 -47.28 -27.82
CA SER A 37 26.03 -46.90 -26.84
C SER A 37 26.30 -47.66 -25.54
N LEU A 38 26.92 -46.98 -24.56
CA LEU A 38 27.12 -47.49 -23.20
C LEU A 38 26.30 -46.69 -22.16
N PHE A 39 25.23 -46.04 -22.61
CA PHE A 39 24.17 -45.45 -21.78
C PHE A 39 22.79 -45.97 -22.21
N THR A 40 22.69 -47.28 -22.35
CA THR A 40 21.41 -48.00 -22.56
C THR A 40 21.38 -49.23 -21.67
N ASP A 41 21.22 -49.02 -20.38
CA ASP A 41 19.89 -49.19 -19.78
C ASP A 41 19.82 -48.39 -18.47
N ASP A 42 18.81 -47.52 -18.37
CA ASP A 42 18.42 -46.95 -17.09
C ASP A 42 17.87 -48.11 -16.23
N PRO A 43 18.48 -48.44 -15.08
CA PRO A 43 18.03 -49.55 -14.24
C PRO A 43 16.60 -49.36 -13.69
N MET A 44 16.04 -48.14 -13.77
CA MET A 44 14.64 -47.86 -13.42
C MET A 44 13.65 -48.18 -14.56
N ARG A 45 14.12 -48.36 -15.80
CA ARG A 45 13.28 -48.54 -17.00
C ARG A 45 12.42 -49.81 -16.98
N SER A 46 12.86 -50.82 -16.23
CA SER A 46 12.15 -52.09 -16.01
C SER A 46 11.76 -52.31 -14.54
N ALA A 47 11.94 -51.30 -13.68
CA ALA A 47 11.49 -51.39 -12.29
C ALA A 47 9.95 -51.51 -12.27
N PRO A 48 9.38 -52.37 -11.41
CA PRO A 48 7.93 -52.42 -11.24
C PRO A 48 7.43 -51.05 -10.74
N PRO A 49 6.23 -50.60 -11.16
CA PRO A 49 5.69 -49.32 -10.71
C PRO A 49 5.62 -49.32 -9.18
N ILE A 50 6.10 -48.23 -8.57
CA ILE A 50 6.14 -48.12 -7.11
C ILE A 50 4.71 -48.03 -6.59
N THR A 51 4.24 -49.11 -5.96
CA THR A 51 2.87 -49.23 -5.45
C THR A 51 2.68 -48.62 -4.06
N ARG A 52 3.78 -48.29 -3.35
CA ARG A 52 3.82 -47.54 -2.09
C ARG A 52 5.15 -46.81 -1.95
N GLY A 53 5.12 -45.54 -1.54
CA GLY A 53 6.31 -44.70 -1.33
C GLY A 53 6.52 -43.67 -2.45
N LEU A 54 7.69 -43.05 -2.46
CA LEU A 54 8.07 -42.05 -3.45
C LEU A 54 8.64 -42.74 -4.71
N ASP A 55 8.18 -42.34 -5.89
CA ASP A 55 8.82 -42.67 -7.15
C ASP A 55 10.01 -41.75 -7.44
N ALA A 56 10.83 -42.12 -8.44
CA ALA A 56 12.05 -41.40 -8.78
C ALA A 56 11.80 -39.91 -9.07
N ASP A 57 10.70 -39.59 -9.75
CA ASP A 57 10.33 -38.21 -10.06
C ASP A 57 9.90 -37.43 -8.81
N GLY A 58 9.00 -37.96 -7.98
CA GLY A 58 8.58 -37.25 -6.77
C GLY A 58 9.66 -37.20 -5.69
N LEU A 59 10.56 -38.18 -5.60
CA LEU A 59 11.75 -38.10 -4.77
C LEU A 59 12.69 -36.99 -5.25
N ARG A 60 12.92 -36.90 -6.57
CA ARG A 60 13.69 -35.82 -7.19
C ARG A 60 13.05 -34.46 -6.93
N THR A 61 11.74 -34.31 -7.14
CA THR A 61 10.99 -33.07 -6.86
C THR A 61 11.13 -32.66 -5.40
N LEU A 62 10.92 -33.57 -4.45
CA LEU A 62 11.03 -33.26 -3.01
C LEU A 62 12.46 -32.89 -2.60
N LEU A 63 13.48 -33.60 -3.07
CA LEU A 63 14.88 -33.27 -2.78
C LEU A 63 15.30 -31.93 -3.40
N SER A 64 14.86 -31.62 -4.62
CA SER A 64 15.09 -30.32 -5.23
C SER A 64 14.39 -29.19 -4.46
N ALA A 65 13.16 -29.39 -4.01
CA ALA A 65 12.43 -28.44 -3.18
C ALA A 65 13.09 -28.20 -1.81
N GLU A 66 13.59 -29.26 -1.17
CA GLU A 66 14.32 -29.18 0.09
C GLU A 66 15.61 -28.35 -0.04
N LEU A 67 16.41 -28.65 -1.07
CA LEU A 67 17.67 -27.95 -1.34
C LEU A 67 17.46 -26.49 -1.75
N ALA A 68 16.36 -26.17 -2.44
CA ALA A 68 15.98 -24.81 -2.77
C ALA A 68 15.59 -24.00 -1.52
N GLY A 69 14.71 -24.57 -0.67
CA GLY A 69 14.27 -23.92 0.57
C GLY A 69 15.42 -23.67 1.55
N GLN A 70 16.39 -24.59 1.66
CA GLN A 70 17.61 -24.41 2.45
C GLN A 70 18.54 -23.29 1.93
N ARG A 71 18.37 -22.87 0.67
CA ARG A 71 19.12 -21.77 0.03
C ARG A 71 18.35 -20.44 0.00
N GLY A 72 17.13 -20.41 0.56
CA GLY A 72 16.23 -19.25 0.50
C GLY A 72 15.42 -19.11 -0.79
N ASP A 73 15.48 -20.08 -1.71
CA ASP A 73 14.59 -20.11 -2.89
C ASP A 73 13.25 -20.76 -2.50
N TYR A 74 12.46 -19.98 -1.77
CA TYR A 74 11.17 -20.41 -1.24
C TYR A 74 10.10 -20.58 -2.32
N ARG A 75 10.20 -19.84 -3.43
CA ARG A 75 9.29 -19.96 -4.58
C ARG A 75 9.45 -21.32 -5.25
N TYR A 76 10.67 -21.71 -5.61
CA TYR A 76 10.93 -23.03 -6.19
C TYR A 76 10.60 -24.16 -5.21
N ALA A 77 10.94 -23.98 -3.92
CA ALA A 77 10.61 -24.96 -2.88
C ALA A 77 9.10 -25.20 -2.79
N SER A 78 8.30 -24.13 -2.72
CA SER A 78 6.84 -24.21 -2.67
C SER A 78 6.26 -24.91 -3.90
N GLN A 79 6.69 -24.56 -5.12
CA GLN A 79 6.24 -25.22 -6.35
C GLN A 79 6.49 -26.74 -6.31
N GLY A 80 7.67 -27.16 -5.85
CA GLY A 80 8.01 -28.58 -5.73
C GLY A 80 7.17 -29.32 -4.66
N TYR A 81 6.94 -28.71 -3.50
CA TYR A 81 6.06 -29.31 -2.48
C TYR A 81 4.59 -29.36 -2.96
N LEU A 82 4.10 -28.34 -3.66
CA LEU A 82 2.75 -28.30 -4.22
C LEU A 82 2.58 -29.42 -5.27
N GLN A 83 3.51 -29.55 -6.21
CA GLN A 83 3.53 -30.64 -7.19
C GLN A 83 3.54 -32.02 -6.52
N ALA A 84 4.34 -32.19 -5.47
CA ALA A 84 4.38 -33.45 -4.72
C ALA A 84 3.07 -33.71 -3.94
N SER A 85 2.42 -32.67 -3.41
CA SER A 85 1.10 -32.79 -2.75
C SER A 85 -0.03 -33.15 -3.73
N GLN A 86 0.07 -32.72 -4.99
CA GLN A 86 -0.82 -33.11 -6.08
C GLN A 86 -0.59 -34.58 -6.46
N ARG A 87 0.67 -35.02 -6.55
CA ARG A 87 1.04 -36.40 -6.90
C ARG A 87 0.66 -37.42 -5.83
N TYR A 88 0.85 -37.09 -4.56
CA TYR A 88 0.75 -38.04 -3.44
C TYR A 88 -0.46 -37.82 -2.52
N SER A 89 -1.25 -36.75 -2.73
CA SER A 89 -2.40 -36.38 -1.90
C SER A 89 -2.09 -36.34 -0.39
N ALA A 90 -0.88 -35.90 -0.03
CA ALA A 90 -0.40 -35.84 1.35
C ALA A 90 -0.58 -34.42 1.93
N PRO A 91 -1.40 -34.21 2.98
CA PRO A 91 -1.67 -32.88 3.54
C PRO A 91 -0.40 -32.13 3.97
N ALA A 92 0.55 -32.82 4.62
CA ALA A 92 1.80 -32.24 5.10
C ALA A 92 2.68 -31.66 3.97
N LEU A 93 2.51 -32.11 2.72
CA LEU A 93 3.20 -31.51 1.57
C LEU A 93 2.52 -30.22 1.10
N ALA A 94 1.19 -30.14 1.17
CA ALA A 94 0.46 -28.90 0.85
C ALA A 94 0.64 -27.83 1.94
N GLU A 95 0.64 -28.24 3.21
CA GLU A 95 1.04 -27.42 4.36
C GLU A 95 2.45 -26.83 4.16
N ARG A 96 3.44 -27.69 3.84
CA ARG A 96 4.82 -27.27 3.62
C ARG A 96 4.99 -26.38 2.37
N ALA A 97 4.19 -26.61 1.32
CA ALA A 97 4.11 -25.72 0.16
C ALA A 97 3.59 -24.33 0.55
N THR A 98 2.52 -24.28 1.37
CA THR A 98 1.91 -23.05 1.86
C THR A 98 2.88 -22.25 2.73
N PHE A 99 3.57 -22.90 3.68
CA PHE A 99 4.58 -22.23 4.51
C PHE A 99 5.77 -21.71 3.70
N ALA A 100 6.24 -22.44 2.68
CA ALA A 100 7.28 -21.94 1.79
C ALA A 100 6.79 -20.73 0.96
N ALA A 101 5.58 -20.78 0.42
CA ALA A 101 5.02 -19.70 -0.41
C ALA A 101 4.96 -18.35 0.33
N ARG A 102 4.74 -18.35 1.66
CA ARG A 102 4.73 -17.13 2.50
C ARG A 102 6.04 -16.32 2.45
N PHE A 103 7.15 -16.95 2.07
CA PHE A 103 8.46 -16.31 1.93
C PHE A 103 8.92 -16.21 0.46
N GLY A 104 8.07 -16.59 -0.50
CA GLY A 104 8.40 -16.64 -1.93
C GLY A 104 7.87 -15.47 -2.76
N GLU A 105 7.26 -14.46 -2.12
CA GLU A 105 6.68 -13.25 -2.75
C GLU A 105 5.67 -13.53 -3.90
N ASP A 106 5.06 -14.73 -3.89
CA ASP A 106 4.12 -15.20 -4.91
C ASP A 106 2.76 -15.54 -4.27
N VAL A 107 1.86 -14.55 -4.26
CA VAL A 107 0.53 -14.64 -3.64
C VAL A 107 -0.36 -15.70 -4.32
N ALA A 108 -0.22 -15.87 -5.64
CA ALA A 108 -0.98 -16.89 -6.38
C ALA A 108 -0.53 -18.31 -6.00
N LEU A 109 0.78 -18.53 -5.82
CA LEU A 109 1.33 -19.79 -5.34
C LEU A 109 0.95 -20.07 -3.87
N LEU A 110 0.86 -19.03 -3.04
CA LEU A 110 0.41 -19.12 -1.65
C LEU A 110 -1.05 -19.57 -1.57
N GLU A 111 -1.93 -18.93 -2.33
CA GLU A 111 -3.35 -19.29 -2.43
C GLU A 111 -3.53 -20.72 -2.98
N ALA A 112 -2.88 -21.06 -4.10
CA ALA A 112 -2.98 -22.39 -4.70
C ALA A 112 -2.52 -23.51 -3.74
N SER A 113 -1.49 -23.23 -2.94
CA SER A 113 -1.02 -24.15 -1.90
C SER A 113 -2.01 -24.28 -0.73
N ALA A 114 -2.58 -23.16 -0.27
CA ALA A 114 -3.56 -23.14 0.81
C ALA A 114 -4.88 -23.80 0.41
N LEU A 115 -5.36 -23.59 -0.83
CA LEU A 115 -6.51 -24.29 -1.41
C LEU A 115 -6.28 -25.81 -1.42
N ARG A 116 -5.10 -26.26 -1.89
CA ARG A 116 -4.74 -27.67 -1.91
C ARG A 116 -4.60 -28.26 -0.50
N TRP A 117 -4.16 -27.48 0.48
CA TRP A 117 -4.11 -27.91 1.87
C TRP A 117 -5.53 -28.07 2.45
N ARG A 118 -6.43 -27.10 2.22
CA ARG A 118 -7.85 -27.19 2.61
C ARG A 118 -8.56 -28.39 1.99
N GLU A 119 -8.28 -28.70 0.72
CA GLU A 119 -8.82 -29.88 0.03
C GLU A 119 -8.39 -31.19 0.71
N LEU A 120 -7.11 -31.31 1.08
CA LEU A 120 -6.53 -32.53 1.66
C LEU A 120 -6.76 -32.67 3.18
N ALA A 121 -6.99 -31.57 3.89
CA ALA A 121 -7.27 -31.53 5.32
C ALA A 121 -8.37 -30.49 5.62
N PRO A 122 -9.65 -30.77 5.30
CA PRO A 122 -10.75 -29.82 5.50
C PRO A 122 -10.99 -29.43 6.97
N GLN A 123 -10.52 -30.24 7.91
CA GLN A 123 -10.53 -29.97 9.35
C GLN A 123 -9.38 -29.05 9.83
N ALA A 124 -8.47 -28.62 8.95
CA ALA A 124 -7.39 -27.71 9.32
C ALA A 124 -7.85 -26.25 9.21
N GLU A 125 -7.79 -25.51 10.32
CA GLU A 125 -8.23 -24.10 10.38
C GLU A 125 -7.31 -23.15 9.61
N LEU A 126 -5.99 -23.38 9.73
CA LEU A 126 -4.93 -22.51 9.18
C LEU A 126 -5.08 -22.21 7.68
N PRO A 127 -5.29 -23.18 6.76
CA PRO A 127 -5.48 -22.85 5.35
C PRO A 127 -6.74 -22.00 5.11
N SER A 128 -7.82 -22.21 5.88
CA SER A 128 -9.04 -21.41 5.75
C SER A 128 -8.87 -19.98 6.29
N ARG A 129 -8.17 -19.77 7.42
CA ARG A 129 -7.82 -18.41 7.92
C ARG A 129 -6.93 -17.67 6.93
N LEU A 130 -5.96 -18.36 6.33
CA LEU A 130 -5.06 -17.79 5.34
C LEU A 130 -5.82 -17.39 4.08
N LEU A 131 -6.70 -18.24 3.56
CA LEU A 131 -7.52 -17.93 2.38
C LEU A 131 -8.47 -16.76 2.64
N ALA A 132 -9.13 -16.70 3.80
CA ALA A 132 -9.93 -15.53 4.19
C ALA A 132 -9.10 -14.24 4.24
N SER A 133 -7.86 -14.31 4.75
CA SER A 133 -6.93 -13.17 4.77
C SER A 133 -6.48 -12.74 3.38
N ILE A 134 -6.31 -13.68 2.43
CA ILE A 134 -5.99 -13.38 1.04
C ILE A 134 -7.18 -12.71 0.33
N SER A 135 -8.40 -13.20 0.55
CA SER A 135 -9.63 -12.56 0.04
C SER A 135 -9.78 -11.13 0.58
N LEU A 136 -9.54 -10.93 1.88
CA LEU A 136 -9.53 -9.59 2.49
C LEU A 136 -8.50 -8.65 1.81
N GLN A 137 -7.28 -9.13 1.54
CA GLN A 137 -6.24 -8.34 0.86
C GLN A 137 -6.59 -7.94 -0.59
N ARG A 138 -7.55 -8.63 -1.22
CA ARG A 138 -8.08 -8.30 -2.56
C ARG A 138 -9.26 -7.34 -2.53
N GLY A 139 -9.81 -7.03 -1.35
CA GLY A 139 -11.10 -6.35 -1.20
C GLY A 139 -12.31 -7.28 -1.34
N ASP A 140 -12.13 -8.60 -1.36
CA ASP A 140 -13.21 -9.59 -1.42
C ASP A 140 -13.85 -9.80 -0.02
N TRP A 141 -14.35 -8.71 0.56
CA TRP A 141 -14.84 -8.60 1.94
C TRP A 141 -15.87 -9.68 2.33
N LEU A 142 -16.81 -9.98 1.42
CA LEU A 142 -17.90 -10.93 1.67
C LEU A 142 -17.40 -12.38 1.67
N ASP A 143 -16.47 -12.72 0.79
CA ASP A 143 -15.85 -14.06 0.73
C ASP A 143 -14.94 -14.28 1.95
N SER A 144 -14.13 -13.28 2.34
CA SER A 144 -13.40 -13.30 3.60
C SER A 144 -14.33 -13.56 4.79
N LEU A 145 -15.44 -12.84 4.89
CA LEU A 145 -16.38 -13.01 6.00
C LEU A 145 -17.05 -14.39 5.98
N GLU A 146 -17.50 -14.86 4.81
CA GLU A 146 -18.10 -16.20 4.69
C GLU A 146 -17.13 -17.30 5.14
N GLN A 147 -15.86 -17.23 4.71
CA GLN A 147 -14.83 -18.17 5.13
C GLN A 147 -14.56 -18.11 6.65
N ARG A 148 -14.49 -16.92 7.26
CA ARG A 148 -14.29 -16.76 8.72
C ARG A 148 -15.48 -17.27 9.54
N LEU A 149 -16.70 -16.97 9.09
CA LEU A 149 -17.93 -17.48 9.71
C LEU A 149 -18.02 -19.00 9.59
N ALA A 150 -17.52 -19.62 8.52
CA ALA A 150 -17.47 -21.08 8.39
C ALA A 150 -16.55 -21.73 9.42
N ILE A 151 -15.38 -21.15 9.70
CA ILE A 151 -14.46 -21.61 10.76
C ILE A 151 -15.13 -21.53 12.14
N THR A 152 -15.77 -20.38 12.41
CA THR A 152 -16.53 -20.12 13.66
C THR A 152 -17.66 -21.14 13.87
N GLN A 153 -18.37 -21.52 12.80
CA GLN A 153 -19.43 -22.54 12.84
C GLN A 153 -18.92 -23.95 13.19
N THR A 154 -17.66 -24.25 12.86
CA THR A 154 -17.02 -25.52 13.26
C THR A 154 -16.37 -25.48 14.64
N GLY A 155 -16.48 -24.36 15.35
CA GLY A 155 -15.92 -24.14 16.69
C GLY A 155 -14.50 -23.57 16.72
N GLY A 156 -13.89 -23.28 15.57
CA GLY A 156 -12.57 -22.67 15.50
C GLY A 156 -12.62 -21.13 15.53
N ASP A 157 -11.50 -20.49 15.86
CA ASP A 157 -11.40 -19.02 15.85
C ASP A 157 -11.52 -18.47 14.42
N GLY A 158 -12.48 -17.58 14.16
CA GLY A 158 -12.65 -16.90 12.87
C GLY A 158 -11.90 -15.58 12.76
N GLU A 159 -11.35 -15.07 13.87
CA GLU A 159 -10.79 -13.72 14.03
C GLU A 159 -11.78 -12.64 13.53
N LEU A 160 -13.05 -12.74 13.95
CA LEU A 160 -14.13 -11.86 13.46
C LEU A 160 -13.95 -10.43 13.99
N THR A 161 -13.49 -10.24 15.22
CA THR A 161 -13.23 -8.90 15.78
C THR A 161 -12.11 -8.17 15.01
N PRO A 162 -10.91 -8.74 14.79
CA PRO A 162 -9.89 -8.13 13.93
C PRO A 162 -10.39 -7.85 12.51
N PHE A 163 -11.17 -8.75 11.91
CA PHE A 163 -11.79 -8.51 10.59
C PHE A 163 -12.72 -7.28 10.63
N ALA A 164 -13.54 -7.13 11.67
CA ALA A 164 -14.43 -5.99 11.85
C ALA A 164 -13.65 -4.68 12.11
N GLU A 165 -12.55 -4.72 12.88
CA GLU A 165 -11.69 -3.54 13.09
C GLU A 165 -11.13 -3.01 11.76
N VAL A 166 -10.61 -3.89 10.90
CA VAL A 166 -10.12 -3.53 9.56
C VAL A 166 -11.25 -3.03 8.67
N ALA A 167 -12.40 -3.71 8.64
CA ALA A 167 -13.56 -3.29 7.84
C ALA A 167 -14.10 -1.89 8.23
N VAL A 168 -14.03 -1.51 9.51
CA VAL A 168 -14.49 -0.19 9.96
C VAL A 168 -13.48 0.93 9.62
N GLY A 169 -12.20 0.61 9.44
CA GLY A 169 -11.20 1.58 8.98
C GLY A 169 -11.23 1.83 7.45
N GLU A 170 -11.72 0.86 6.68
CA GLU A 170 -11.64 0.87 5.22
C GLU A 170 -12.91 1.40 4.54
N GLN A 171 -12.78 2.49 3.78
CA GLN A 171 -13.91 3.10 3.05
C GLN A 171 -14.53 2.18 1.98
N SER A 172 -13.77 1.18 1.51
CA SER A 172 -14.22 0.20 0.52
C SER A 172 -15.09 -0.92 1.10
N ALA A 173 -15.17 -1.06 2.43
CA ALA A 173 -15.86 -2.17 3.08
C ALA A 173 -17.40 -2.05 2.97
N PRO A 174 -18.11 -3.09 2.51
CA PRO A 174 -19.57 -3.06 2.37
C PRO A 174 -20.27 -3.33 3.71
N LEU A 175 -20.06 -2.46 4.70
CA LEU A 175 -20.47 -2.61 6.11
C LEU A 175 -21.91 -3.11 6.29
N THR A 176 -22.89 -2.56 5.55
CA THR A 176 -24.30 -2.97 5.59
C THR A 176 -24.52 -4.46 5.26
N LEU A 177 -23.73 -5.01 4.33
CA LEU A 177 -23.81 -6.43 3.95
C LEU A 177 -23.10 -7.32 4.97
N LEU A 178 -21.97 -6.85 5.50
CA LEU A 178 -21.21 -7.53 6.55
C LEU A 178 -22.05 -7.66 7.84
N VAL A 179 -22.66 -6.57 8.31
CA VAL A 179 -23.58 -6.57 9.47
C VAL A 179 -24.74 -7.53 9.25
N ARG A 180 -25.30 -7.60 8.04
CA ARG A 180 -26.39 -8.55 7.74
C ARG A 180 -25.91 -10.00 7.90
N GLN A 181 -24.79 -10.38 7.29
CA GLN A 181 -24.24 -11.74 7.41
C GLN A 181 -23.88 -12.10 8.87
N MET A 182 -23.33 -11.16 9.63
CA MET A 182 -23.05 -11.33 11.07
C MET A 182 -24.33 -11.54 11.89
N ARG A 183 -25.37 -10.72 11.67
CA ARG A 183 -26.69 -10.89 12.31
C ARG A 183 -27.32 -12.23 11.94
N ASP A 184 -27.25 -12.63 10.67
CA ASP A 184 -27.76 -13.91 10.17
C ASP A 184 -26.99 -15.11 10.76
N HIS A 185 -25.71 -14.96 11.12
CA HIS A 185 -24.94 -15.96 11.86
C HIS A 185 -25.37 -16.05 13.33
N LEU A 186 -25.43 -14.91 14.04
CA LEU A 186 -25.85 -14.83 15.44
C LEU A 186 -27.30 -15.28 15.68
N ALA A 187 -28.17 -15.18 14.67
CA ALA A 187 -29.57 -15.62 14.74
C ALA A 187 -29.76 -17.13 14.56
N ARG A 188 -28.70 -17.91 14.30
CA ARG A 188 -28.81 -19.36 14.08
C ARG A 188 -29.05 -20.12 15.39
N PRO A 189 -29.90 -21.16 15.40
CA PRO A 189 -30.08 -21.99 16.59
C PRO A 189 -28.76 -22.61 17.05
N GLY A 190 -28.36 -22.38 18.30
CA GLY A 190 -27.12 -22.90 18.87
C GLY A 190 -25.89 -22.02 18.62
N ALA A 191 -26.02 -20.88 17.91
CA ALA A 191 -24.92 -19.91 17.80
C ALA A 191 -24.44 -19.46 19.19
N GLU A 192 -25.37 -19.30 20.13
CA GLU A 192 -25.11 -18.86 21.50
C GLU A 192 -24.28 -19.85 22.34
N GLN A 193 -24.02 -21.05 21.81
CA GLN A 193 -23.26 -22.15 22.42
C GLN A 193 -21.88 -22.34 21.78
N LEU A 194 -21.55 -21.59 20.71
CA LEU A 194 -20.24 -21.65 20.05
C LEU A 194 -19.15 -21.05 20.97
N GLU A 195 -17.96 -21.65 20.93
CA GLU A 195 -16.79 -21.23 21.73
C GLU A 195 -16.42 -19.76 21.48
N HIS A 196 -16.45 -19.33 20.21
CA HIS A 196 -16.14 -17.96 19.78
C HIS A 196 -17.39 -17.06 19.60
N HIS A 197 -18.53 -17.36 20.26
CA HIS A 197 -19.75 -16.52 20.17
C HIS A 197 -19.50 -15.07 20.64
N SER A 198 -18.66 -14.86 21.65
CA SER A 198 -18.30 -13.52 22.13
C SER A 198 -17.52 -12.70 21.09
N ASP A 199 -16.66 -13.34 20.29
CA ASP A 199 -15.95 -12.69 19.18
C ASP A 199 -16.94 -12.27 18.07
N ALA A 200 -17.90 -13.14 17.71
CA ALA A 200 -18.96 -12.79 16.76
C ALA A 200 -19.84 -11.63 17.26
N LEU A 201 -20.17 -11.57 18.56
CA LEU A 201 -20.89 -10.45 19.17
C LEU A 201 -20.09 -9.14 19.12
N LEU A 202 -18.79 -9.18 19.45
CA LEU A 202 -17.90 -8.01 19.42
C LEU A 202 -17.72 -7.47 18.00
N ALA A 203 -17.41 -8.35 17.04
CA ALA A 203 -17.31 -8.01 15.63
C ALA A 203 -18.60 -7.37 15.09
N THR A 204 -19.76 -7.94 15.45
CA THR A 204 -21.06 -7.38 15.10
C THR A 204 -21.25 -5.99 15.73
N ALA A 205 -20.89 -5.81 17.00
CA ALA A 205 -21.04 -4.54 17.70
C ALA A 205 -20.22 -3.41 17.05
N LEU A 206 -18.98 -3.70 16.64
CA LEU A 206 -18.11 -2.72 15.96
C LEU A 206 -18.68 -2.29 14.60
N LEU A 207 -19.17 -3.25 13.80
CA LEU A 207 -19.78 -2.96 12.51
C LEU A 207 -21.14 -2.24 12.64
N GLU A 208 -21.96 -2.62 13.63
CA GLU A 208 -23.20 -1.92 13.98
C GLU A 208 -22.91 -0.48 14.43
N ALA A 209 -21.89 -0.26 15.24
CA ALA A 209 -21.48 1.07 15.70
C ALA A 209 -21.09 1.99 14.53
N ALA A 210 -20.28 1.48 13.60
CA ALA A 210 -19.85 2.22 12.41
C ALA A 210 -21.01 2.62 11.47
N LEU A 211 -22.10 1.85 11.46
CA LEU A 211 -23.35 2.19 10.76
C LEU A 211 -24.27 3.14 11.56
N GLY A 212 -23.88 3.58 12.76
CA GLY A 212 -24.70 4.40 13.65
C GLY A 212 -25.76 3.63 14.44
N ASP A 213 -25.75 2.30 14.41
CA ASP A 213 -26.67 1.39 15.09
C ASP A 213 -26.33 1.24 16.60
N ILE A 214 -25.89 2.32 17.26
CA ILE A 214 -25.28 2.38 18.61
C ILE A 214 -26.05 1.58 19.68
N ARG A 215 -27.40 1.60 19.64
CA ARG A 215 -28.23 0.84 20.59
C ARG A 215 -28.14 -0.67 20.42
N GLN A 216 -27.97 -1.16 19.19
CA GLN A 216 -27.78 -2.57 18.91
C GLN A 216 -26.37 -3.00 19.31
N ALA A 217 -25.36 -2.20 18.94
CA ALA A 217 -23.97 -2.40 19.35
C ALA A 217 -23.85 -2.51 20.88
N GLN A 218 -24.40 -1.55 21.64
CA GLN A 218 -24.40 -1.63 23.11
C GLN A 218 -25.09 -2.90 23.64
N SER A 219 -26.21 -3.31 23.04
CA SER A 219 -26.91 -4.55 23.43
C SER A 219 -26.07 -5.81 23.18
N ARG A 220 -25.17 -5.83 22.19
CA ARG A 220 -24.21 -6.93 21.98
C ARG A 220 -23.12 -6.90 23.04
N LEU A 221 -22.54 -5.73 23.30
CA LEU A 221 -21.51 -5.55 24.34
C LEU A 221 -22.03 -5.91 25.74
N ASP A 222 -23.31 -5.61 26.03
CA ASP A 222 -23.99 -6.01 27.26
C ASP A 222 -24.24 -7.54 27.37
N GLU A 223 -24.24 -8.29 26.25
CA GLU A 223 -24.26 -9.75 26.27
C GLU A 223 -22.85 -10.32 26.53
N VAL A 224 -21.84 -9.80 25.83
CA VAL A 224 -20.43 -10.17 26.04
C VAL A 224 -20.02 -9.90 27.49
N ALA A 225 -20.38 -8.75 28.07
CA ALA A 225 -20.09 -8.40 29.46
C ALA A 225 -20.67 -9.37 30.50
N LYS A 226 -21.73 -10.12 30.18
CA LYS A 226 -22.30 -11.15 31.05
C LYS A 226 -21.57 -12.50 30.95
N ARG A 227 -20.93 -12.77 29.80
CA ARG A 227 -20.16 -13.99 29.53
C ARG A 227 -18.71 -13.84 29.98
N GLU A 228 -18.08 -12.74 29.58
CA GLU A 228 -16.64 -12.48 29.70
C GLU A 228 -16.36 -11.07 30.24
N PRO A 229 -16.71 -10.76 31.50
CA PRO A 229 -16.52 -9.43 32.08
C PRO A 229 -15.04 -8.99 32.17
N ASN A 230 -14.09 -9.93 32.01
CA ASN A 230 -12.65 -9.68 32.05
C ASN A 230 -12.00 -9.72 30.65
N SER A 231 -12.77 -9.66 29.55
CA SER A 231 -12.22 -9.63 28.18
C SER A 231 -11.67 -8.24 27.84
N PRO A 232 -10.38 -8.09 27.44
CA PRO A 232 -9.85 -6.80 26.97
C PRO A 232 -10.59 -6.26 25.75
N ALA A 233 -10.94 -7.13 24.79
CA ALA A 233 -11.61 -6.73 23.55
C ALA A 233 -12.99 -6.10 23.81
N LEU A 234 -13.72 -6.59 24.84
CA LEU A 234 -14.96 -5.97 25.31
C LEU A 234 -14.75 -4.53 25.78
N TRP A 235 -13.76 -4.30 26.64
CA TRP A 235 -13.54 -2.97 27.21
C TRP A 235 -12.99 -1.98 26.17
N LEU A 236 -12.23 -2.45 25.17
CA LEU A 236 -11.82 -1.64 24.01
C LEU A 236 -13.03 -1.22 23.19
N ALA A 237 -13.90 -2.17 22.84
CA ALA A 237 -15.12 -1.89 22.07
C ALA A 237 -16.07 -0.94 22.83
N GLN A 238 -16.23 -1.12 24.14
CA GLN A 238 -17.04 -0.22 24.97
C GLN A 238 -16.43 1.19 25.09
N ALA A 239 -15.12 1.30 25.31
CA ALA A 239 -14.44 2.59 25.42
C ALA A 239 -14.52 3.36 24.09
N ARG A 240 -14.25 2.69 22.97
CA ARG A 240 -14.40 3.23 21.62
C ARG A 240 -15.83 3.70 21.33
N LEU A 241 -16.83 2.82 21.52
CA LEU A 241 -18.23 3.14 21.27
C LEU A 241 -18.70 4.36 22.07
N ALA A 242 -18.25 4.47 23.32
CA ALA A 242 -18.60 5.59 24.18
C ALA A 242 -17.88 6.90 23.78
N LEU A 243 -16.64 6.84 23.27
CA LEU A 243 -15.94 8.01 22.70
C LEU A 243 -16.64 8.54 21.44
N GLU A 244 -17.06 7.64 20.54
CA GLU A 244 -17.80 7.96 19.32
C GLU A 244 -19.20 8.52 19.63
N ALA A 245 -19.91 7.92 20.59
CA ALA A 245 -21.20 8.41 21.07
C ALA A 245 -21.12 9.70 21.94
N GLY A 246 -19.91 10.13 22.32
CA GLY A 246 -19.71 11.28 23.21
C GLY A 246 -20.04 11.05 24.69
N ASP A 247 -20.29 9.81 25.12
CA ASP A 247 -20.40 9.46 26.54
C ASP A 247 -19.01 9.26 27.15
N LEU A 248 -18.33 10.39 27.36
CA LEU A 248 -16.96 10.42 27.86
C LEU A 248 -16.83 9.81 29.28
N GLN A 249 -17.91 9.76 30.06
CA GLN A 249 -17.91 9.15 31.39
C GLN A 249 -17.96 7.62 31.32
N THR A 250 -18.67 7.05 30.35
CA THR A 250 -18.61 5.61 30.07
C THR A 250 -17.29 5.24 29.38
N ALA A 251 -16.82 6.05 28.43
CA ALA A 251 -15.51 5.86 27.78
C ALA A 251 -14.37 5.76 28.81
N ARG A 252 -14.27 6.75 29.70
CA ARG A 252 -13.27 6.78 30.78
C ARG A 252 -13.34 5.53 31.67
N ARG A 253 -14.53 5.14 32.12
CA ARG A 253 -14.70 3.96 32.98
C ARG A 253 -14.33 2.66 32.26
N ALA A 254 -14.72 2.52 31.00
CA ALA A 254 -14.38 1.35 30.20
C ALA A 254 -12.87 1.26 29.95
N ALA A 255 -12.22 2.37 29.61
CA ALA A 255 -10.77 2.43 29.42
C ALA A 255 -10.01 2.15 30.74
N GLN A 256 -10.43 2.72 31.88
CA GLN A 256 -9.87 2.42 33.20
C GLN A 256 -9.98 0.94 33.57
N GLN A 257 -11.13 0.31 33.28
CA GLN A 257 -11.32 -1.11 33.54
C GLN A 257 -10.45 -1.95 32.60
N GLY A 258 -10.30 -1.53 31.35
CA GLY A 258 -9.33 -2.06 30.39
C GLY A 258 -7.89 -2.06 30.90
N VAL A 259 -7.37 -0.89 31.33
CA VAL A 259 -6.04 -0.77 31.96
C VAL A 259 -5.90 -1.70 33.18
N SER A 260 -6.97 -1.92 33.96
CA SER A 260 -6.92 -2.83 35.10
C SER A 260 -6.79 -4.33 34.73
N ILE A 261 -7.21 -4.70 33.51
CA ILE A 261 -7.22 -6.08 33.01
C ILE A 261 -5.97 -6.37 32.16
N ALA A 262 -5.61 -5.43 31.28
CA ALA A 262 -4.41 -5.47 30.45
C ALA A 262 -3.64 -4.13 30.59
N PRO A 263 -2.83 -3.98 31.66
CA PRO A 263 -2.07 -2.74 31.91
C PRO A 263 -1.11 -2.38 30.77
N ASP A 264 -0.63 -3.39 30.04
CA ASP A 264 0.36 -3.27 28.97
C ASP A 264 -0.25 -2.90 27.59
N ASP A 265 -1.59 -2.84 27.46
CA ASP A 265 -2.25 -2.51 26.20
C ASP A 265 -2.39 -0.99 26.02
N VAL A 266 -1.47 -0.42 25.23
CA VAL A 266 -1.40 0.99 24.85
C VAL A 266 -2.74 1.58 24.38
N ARG A 267 -3.62 0.79 23.76
CA ARG A 267 -4.91 1.30 23.25
C ARG A 267 -5.80 1.83 24.38
N PHE A 268 -5.78 1.20 25.55
CA PHE A 268 -6.51 1.72 26.71
C PHE A 268 -5.92 3.01 27.26
N ILE A 269 -4.60 3.16 27.21
CA ILE A 269 -3.89 4.38 27.63
C ILE A 269 -4.35 5.57 26.76
N LEU A 270 -4.37 5.36 25.45
CA LEU A 270 -4.80 6.38 24.48
C LEU A 270 -6.30 6.71 24.64
N MET A 271 -7.18 5.71 24.75
CA MET A 271 -8.62 5.93 24.95
C MET A 271 -8.93 6.64 26.28
N LEU A 272 -8.18 6.31 27.34
CA LEU A 272 -8.33 6.95 28.66
C LEU A 272 -7.85 8.41 28.62
N ALA A 273 -6.68 8.67 28.02
CA ALA A 273 -6.20 10.02 27.80
C ALA A 273 -7.21 10.84 26.99
N GLN A 274 -7.72 10.32 25.88
CA GLN A 274 -8.71 10.99 25.05
C GLN A 274 -10.02 11.30 25.82
N ALA A 275 -10.51 10.34 26.62
CA ALA A 275 -11.70 10.55 27.43
C ALA A 275 -11.51 11.66 28.48
N GLU A 276 -10.36 11.70 29.18
CA GLU A 276 -10.06 12.75 30.17
C GLU A 276 -9.77 14.11 29.50
N ILE A 277 -9.12 14.14 28.33
CA ILE A 277 -8.90 15.36 27.54
C ILE A 277 -10.23 15.99 27.11
N ARG A 278 -11.13 15.20 26.49
CA ARG A 278 -12.45 15.68 26.06
C ARG A 278 -13.39 16.02 27.24
N LEU A 279 -13.13 15.48 28.43
CA LEU A 279 -13.76 15.91 29.69
C LEU A 279 -13.19 17.23 30.25
N ASN A 280 -12.19 17.82 29.59
CA ASN A 280 -11.41 18.98 30.05
C ASN A 280 -10.64 18.74 31.36
N ASN A 281 -10.29 17.48 31.65
CA ASN A 281 -9.54 17.05 32.83
C ASN A 281 -8.03 16.90 32.51
N ILE A 282 -7.44 17.89 31.82
CA ILE A 282 -6.07 17.79 31.25
C ILE A 282 -5.03 17.34 32.28
N ALA A 283 -5.03 17.91 33.48
CA ALA A 283 -4.09 17.52 34.54
C ALA A 283 -4.27 16.05 35.02
N ALA A 284 -5.48 15.50 34.93
CA ALA A 284 -5.73 14.10 35.24
C ALA A 284 -5.28 13.18 34.10
N ALA A 285 -5.47 13.61 32.84
CA ALA A 285 -4.93 12.93 31.67
C ALA A 285 -3.39 12.85 31.76
N GLU A 286 -2.70 13.98 31.96
CA GLU A 286 -1.24 14.03 32.13
C GLU A 286 -0.76 13.12 33.27
N THR A 287 -1.36 13.22 34.47
CA THR A 287 -0.99 12.38 35.62
C THR A 287 -1.15 10.87 35.34
N GLN A 288 -2.20 10.48 34.62
CA GLN A 288 -2.45 9.08 34.26
C GLN A 288 -1.45 8.62 33.17
N THR A 289 -1.22 9.43 32.14
CA THR A 289 -0.30 9.09 31.05
C THR A 289 1.16 9.04 31.49
N ASP A 290 1.58 9.92 32.41
CA ASP A 290 2.94 9.93 32.95
C ASP A 290 3.21 8.68 33.80
N ALA A 291 2.28 8.31 34.69
CA ALA A 291 2.38 7.10 35.49
C ALA A 291 2.45 5.82 34.63
N LEU A 292 1.74 5.81 33.50
CA LEU A 292 1.77 4.72 32.53
C LEU A 292 3.05 4.75 31.68
N LEU A 293 3.56 5.91 31.28
CA LEU A 293 4.86 6.04 30.62
C LEU A 293 5.98 5.50 31.51
N ASP A 294 5.97 5.82 32.80
CA ASP A 294 6.96 5.31 33.77
C ASP A 294 6.90 3.77 33.90
N SER A 295 5.70 3.16 33.91
CA SER A 295 5.57 1.69 33.99
C SER A 295 6.02 0.97 32.72
N HIS A 296 5.89 1.62 31.56
CA HIS A 296 6.26 1.09 30.24
C HIS A 296 7.68 1.47 29.79
N GLY A 297 8.55 1.89 30.72
CA GLY A 297 9.95 2.24 30.42
C GLY A 297 10.11 3.48 29.54
N GLY A 298 9.10 4.35 29.48
CA GLY A 298 9.11 5.60 28.72
C GLY A 298 9.02 5.44 27.21
N ASN A 299 8.39 4.35 26.72
CA ASN A 299 8.31 3.99 25.29
C ASN A 299 8.07 5.22 24.37
N GLN A 300 9.01 5.41 23.45
CA GLN A 300 9.01 6.49 22.46
C GLN A 300 7.72 6.54 21.64
N ASP A 301 7.21 5.39 21.21
CA ASP A 301 6.04 5.34 20.31
C ASP A 301 4.76 5.73 21.05
N LEU A 302 4.67 5.40 22.35
CA LEU A 302 3.58 5.85 23.22
C LEU A 302 3.65 7.38 23.45
N ARG A 303 4.85 7.95 23.61
CA ARG A 303 5.02 9.42 23.71
C ARG A 303 4.58 10.12 22.43
N LEU A 304 4.92 9.59 21.26
CA LEU A 304 4.50 10.11 19.96
C LEU A 304 2.97 10.06 19.80
N ALA A 305 2.36 8.90 20.05
CA ALA A 305 0.91 8.70 19.93
C ALA A 305 0.12 9.61 20.88
N LEU A 306 0.57 9.75 22.14
CA LEU A 306 -0.02 10.69 23.09
C LEU A 306 0.17 12.14 22.67
N ALA A 307 1.35 12.53 22.19
CA ALA A 307 1.60 13.90 21.75
C ALA A 307 0.73 14.27 20.55
N GLN A 308 0.56 13.36 19.58
CA GLN A 308 -0.36 13.55 18.46
C GLN A 308 -1.82 13.69 18.94
N LEU A 309 -2.28 12.81 19.84
CA LEU A 309 -3.62 12.90 20.44
C LEU A 309 -3.87 14.25 21.14
N TYR A 310 -2.91 14.73 21.93
CA TYR A 310 -3.02 16.06 22.55
C TYR A 310 -3.06 17.18 21.51
N LEU A 311 -2.37 17.06 20.37
CA LEU A 311 -2.41 18.06 19.30
C LEU A 311 -3.72 18.05 18.50
N GLU A 312 -4.27 16.88 18.21
CA GLU A 312 -5.58 16.72 17.56
C GLU A 312 -6.71 17.34 18.39
N GLU A 313 -6.63 17.21 19.73
CA GLU A 313 -7.56 17.85 20.68
C GLU A 313 -7.17 19.32 21.02
N GLY A 314 -6.15 19.90 20.38
CA GLY A 314 -5.79 21.32 20.49
C GLY A 314 -4.92 21.74 21.69
N HIS A 315 -4.28 20.77 22.37
CA HIS A 315 -3.48 20.96 23.59
C HIS A 315 -1.97 20.86 23.34
N SER A 316 -1.37 21.90 22.74
CA SER A 316 0.05 21.92 22.37
C SER A 316 1.05 21.83 23.54
N GLU A 317 0.68 22.32 24.73
CA GLU A 317 1.55 22.35 25.92
C GLU A 317 1.84 20.95 26.52
N PRO A 318 0.84 20.09 26.82
CA PRO A 318 1.09 18.69 27.15
C PRO A 318 1.86 17.93 26.06
N ALA A 319 1.51 18.15 24.78
CA ALA A 319 2.21 17.50 23.67
C ALA A 319 3.70 17.86 23.63
N TYR A 320 4.06 19.12 23.86
CA TYR A 320 5.45 19.56 23.95
C TYR A 320 6.21 18.85 25.09
N ARG A 321 5.58 18.71 26.28
CA ARG A 321 6.18 17.98 27.42
C ARG A 321 6.44 16.50 27.13
N LEU A 322 5.57 15.84 26.37
CA LEU A 322 5.75 14.44 25.98
C LEU A 322 6.92 14.25 25.00
N LEU A 323 7.09 15.20 24.07
CA LEU A 323 8.11 15.19 23.02
C LEU A 323 9.49 15.66 23.51
N GLN A 324 9.56 16.59 24.48
CA GLN A 324 10.83 17.17 24.96
C GLN A 324 11.89 16.11 25.35
N PRO A 325 11.57 15.01 26.07
CA PRO A 325 12.56 13.99 26.44
C PRO A 325 13.08 13.15 25.27
N LEU A 326 12.48 13.26 24.07
CA LEU A 326 12.98 12.61 22.86
C LEU A 326 14.15 13.39 22.24
N ILE A 327 14.18 14.72 22.37
CA ILE A 327 15.12 15.63 21.68
C ILE A 327 16.60 15.42 22.10
N GLY A 328 16.86 14.70 23.20
CA GLY A 328 18.21 14.41 23.70
C GLY A 328 18.75 13.00 23.40
N GLN A 329 18.03 12.18 22.63
CA GLN A 329 18.37 10.75 22.40
C GLN A 329 19.24 10.55 21.16
N GLU A 330 20.00 9.44 21.08
CA GLU A 330 20.88 9.15 19.93
C GLU A 330 20.13 9.05 18.60
N ARG A 331 18.87 8.60 18.63
CA ARG A 331 18.01 8.50 17.45
C ARG A 331 16.61 9.04 17.76
N VAL A 332 16.45 10.35 17.58
CA VAL A 332 15.14 11.01 17.67
C VAL A 332 14.29 10.61 16.45
N PRO A 333 13.02 10.20 16.62
CA PRO A 333 12.14 9.88 15.49
C PRO A 333 11.74 11.16 14.74
N ASN A 334 11.67 11.07 13.42
CA ASN A 334 11.29 12.18 12.54
C ASN A 334 9.95 12.83 12.95
N LEU A 335 8.94 12.02 13.25
CA LEU A 335 7.63 12.48 13.72
C LEU A 335 7.74 13.41 14.94
N ALA A 336 8.66 13.18 15.89
CA ALA A 336 8.82 14.09 17.03
C ALA A 336 9.22 15.50 16.58
N TYR A 337 10.19 15.62 15.67
CA TYR A 337 10.59 16.91 15.11
C TYR A 337 9.50 17.55 14.26
N TYR A 338 8.73 16.76 13.50
CA TYR A 338 7.60 17.26 12.73
C TYR A 338 6.49 17.84 13.64
N LEU A 339 6.11 17.13 14.70
CA LEU A 339 5.10 17.58 15.67
C LEU A 339 5.60 18.80 16.48
N LEU A 340 6.87 18.84 16.88
CA LEU A 340 7.48 20.02 17.53
C LEU A 340 7.50 21.25 16.61
N GLY A 341 7.74 21.05 15.31
CA GLY A 341 7.61 22.09 14.30
C GLY A 341 6.19 22.64 14.25
N GLY A 342 5.18 21.76 14.23
CA GLY A 342 3.77 22.15 14.25
C GLY A 342 3.34 22.89 15.52
N ILE A 343 3.88 22.50 16.69
CA ILE A 343 3.68 23.22 17.95
C ILE A 343 4.25 24.64 17.87
N ALA A 344 5.51 24.79 17.42
CA ALA A 344 6.12 26.11 17.30
C ALA A 344 5.40 26.98 16.25
N GLN A 345 4.97 26.39 15.13
CA GLN A 345 4.16 27.07 14.10
C GLN A 345 2.83 27.58 14.68
N SER A 346 2.09 26.76 15.43
CA SER A 346 0.80 27.16 16.02
C SER A 346 0.94 28.26 17.08
N GLN A 347 2.13 28.40 17.68
CA GLN A 347 2.50 29.47 18.61
C GLN A 347 3.02 30.74 17.90
N GLY A 348 3.21 30.72 16.58
CA GLY A 348 3.81 31.82 15.82
C GLY A 348 5.34 31.93 15.94
N ASP A 349 6.01 30.92 16.50
CA ASP A 349 7.47 30.85 16.62
C ASP A 349 8.09 30.25 15.35
N ILE A 350 8.06 31.06 14.28
CA ILE A 350 8.48 30.70 12.92
C ILE A 350 9.93 30.18 12.88
N ASP A 351 10.83 30.78 13.67
CA ASP A 351 12.25 30.44 13.66
C ASP A 351 12.53 29.11 14.39
N ASN A 352 11.87 28.81 15.51
CA ASN A 352 11.97 27.49 16.14
C ASN A 352 11.22 26.41 15.34
N ALA A 353 10.08 26.72 14.72
CA ALA A 353 9.39 25.79 13.82
C ALA A 353 10.30 25.37 12.66
N LEU A 354 10.95 26.34 12.01
CA LEU A 354 11.92 26.11 10.94
C LEU A 354 13.16 25.34 11.41
N LEU A 355 13.59 25.52 12.68
CA LEU A 355 14.65 24.70 13.28
C LEU A 355 14.21 23.23 13.39
N TYR A 356 13.03 22.95 13.95
CA TYR A 356 12.53 21.58 14.13
C TYR A 356 12.29 20.88 12.78
N TYR A 357 11.62 21.52 11.82
CA TYR A 357 11.40 20.93 10.49
C TYR A 357 12.71 20.59 9.75
N ARG A 358 13.82 21.30 10.02
CA ARG A 358 15.15 20.99 9.48
C ARG A 358 15.83 19.79 10.13
N GLN A 359 15.45 19.39 11.34
CA GLN A 359 15.99 18.20 12.02
C GLN A 359 15.34 16.89 11.55
N VAL A 360 14.14 16.97 10.95
CA VAL A 360 13.51 15.83 10.27
C VAL A 360 14.48 15.31 9.20
N SER A 361 14.92 14.07 9.35
CA SER A 361 15.85 13.38 8.46
C SER A 361 15.10 12.71 7.30
N GLU A 362 15.83 12.11 6.35
CA GLU A 362 15.22 11.35 5.25
C GLU A 362 14.25 10.28 5.79
N GLY A 363 13.08 10.15 5.15
CA GLY A 363 11.95 9.36 5.64
C GLY A 363 10.62 9.97 5.22
N ASP A 364 9.53 9.45 5.78
CA ASP A 364 8.16 9.75 5.34
C ASP A 364 7.76 11.20 5.64
N GLU A 365 8.19 11.75 6.78
CA GLU A 365 7.93 13.13 7.19
C GLU A 365 8.88 14.16 6.53
N PHE A 366 9.88 13.73 5.76
CA PHE A 366 10.91 14.62 5.21
C PHE A 366 10.31 15.70 4.30
N LEU A 367 9.56 15.30 3.27
CA LEU A 367 8.93 16.22 2.32
C LEU A 367 7.79 17.03 2.97
N PRO A 368 6.86 16.43 3.77
CA PRO A 368 5.90 17.18 4.56
C PRO A 368 6.53 18.28 5.43
N ALA A 369 7.63 17.99 6.14
CA ALA A 369 8.33 18.99 6.95
C ALA A 369 8.86 20.17 6.12
N ARG A 370 9.40 19.91 4.91
CA ARG A 370 9.89 20.99 4.02
C ARG A 370 8.74 21.78 3.41
N ALA A 371 7.63 21.11 3.08
CA ALA A 371 6.42 21.75 2.56
C ALA A 371 5.83 22.70 3.60
N THR A 372 5.55 22.22 4.81
CA THR A 372 5.00 23.03 5.90
C THR A 372 5.93 24.18 6.27
N ALA A 373 7.25 23.95 6.36
CA ALA A 373 8.21 25.01 6.66
C ALA A 373 8.28 26.11 5.58
N ALA A 374 8.20 25.73 4.29
CA ALA A 374 8.20 26.70 3.20
C ALA A 374 6.87 27.47 3.08
N GLN A 375 5.74 26.77 3.29
CA GLN A 375 4.41 27.36 3.32
C GLN A 375 4.24 28.35 4.48
N MET A 376 4.67 27.97 5.68
CA MET A 376 4.72 28.83 6.87
C MET A 376 5.51 30.12 6.62
N LEU A 377 6.67 30.02 5.93
CA LEU A 377 7.45 31.20 5.56
C LEU A 377 6.74 32.08 4.52
N ILE A 378 5.90 31.51 3.64
CA ILE A 378 5.09 32.28 2.70
C ILE A 378 3.92 32.99 3.41
N GLU A 379 3.30 32.34 4.38
CA GLU A 379 2.22 32.91 5.22
C GLU A 379 2.71 34.08 6.10
N ASP A 380 4.00 34.08 6.47
CA ASP A 380 4.69 35.18 7.16
C ASP A 380 5.27 36.25 6.20
N ASP A 381 4.81 36.31 4.94
CA ASP A 381 5.30 37.19 3.85
C ASP A 381 6.79 37.02 3.48
N ARG A 382 7.47 35.97 3.95
CA ARG A 382 8.92 35.69 3.77
C ARG A 382 9.20 34.75 2.58
N LEU A 383 8.59 35.00 1.42
CA LEU A 383 8.82 34.22 0.17
C LEU A 383 10.30 34.05 -0.19
N ILE A 384 11.13 35.07 0.02
CA ILE A 384 12.58 35.01 -0.27
C ILE A 384 13.26 33.96 0.62
N ASP A 385 12.89 33.88 1.91
CA ASP A 385 13.44 32.90 2.85
C ASP A 385 12.93 31.49 2.55
N ALA A 386 11.65 31.34 2.18
CA ALA A 386 11.07 30.05 1.76
C ALA A 386 11.86 29.45 0.58
N ARG A 387 12.12 30.25 -0.45
CA ARG A 387 12.90 29.83 -1.63
C ARG A 387 14.38 29.62 -1.31
N ALA A 388 14.96 30.45 -0.44
CA ALA A 388 16.33 30.26 0.02
C ALA A 388 16.49 28.95 0.82
N PHE A 389 15.50 28.62 1.65
CA PHE A 389 15.43 27.39 2.42
C PHE A 389 15.34 26.15 1.51
N LEU A 390 14.35 26.08 0.60
CA LEU A 390 14.23 24.96 -0.33
C LEU A 390 15.46 24.79 -1.23
N ARG A 391 16.08 25.90 -1.65
CA ARG A 391 17.35 25.88 -2.39
C ARG A 391 18.51 25.29 -1.57
N ILE A 392 18.56 25.53 -0.26
CA ILE A 392 19.57 24.95 0.63
C ILE A 392 19.30 23.45 0.83
N GLU A 393 18.05 23.05 1.09
CA GLU A 393 17.71 21.64 1.32
C GLU A 393 18.01 20.78 0.08
N ARG A 394 17.70 21.25 -1.15
CA ARG A 394 18.04 20.51 -2.38
C ARG A 394 19.54 20.41 -2.68
N MET A 395 20.39 21.20 -2.00
CA MET A 395 21.86 21.07 -2.06
C MET A 395 22.43 20.14 -0.97
N ARG A 396 21.58 19.70 -0.03
CA ARG A 396 21.94 18.80 1.08
C ARG A 396 21.44 17.39 0.87
N TYR A 397 20.33 17.22 0.14
CA TYR A 397 19.59 15.97 -0.01
C TYR A 397 19.36 15.65 -1.49
N ASP A 398 20.41 15.23 -2.19
CA ASP A 398 20.39 14.94 -3.64
C ASP A 398 19.27 13.95 -4.04
N ARG A 399 18.95 12.98 -3.16
CA ARG A 399 17.84 12.02 -3.37
C ARG A 399 16.48 12.69 -3.56
N TYR A 400 16.25 13.81 -2.90
CA TYR A 400 14.99 14.56 -2.92
C TYR A 400 15.07 15.81 -3.81
N PHE A 401 16.10 15.92 -4.67
CA PHE A 401 16.35 17.11 -5.49
C PHE A 401 15.14 17.47 -6.39
N GLY A 402 14.60 16.48 -7.10
CA GLY A 402 13.42 16.65 -7.96
C GLY A 402 12.16 17.03 -7.16
N ASP A 403 11.90 16.35 -6.05
CA ASP A 403 10.73 16.59 -5.19
C ASP A 403 10.74 18.01 -4.58
N LEU A 404 11.91 18.46 -4.12
CA LEU A 404 12.07 19.80 -3.56
C LEU A 404 11.95 20.91 -4.62
N ILE A 405 12.21 20.60 -5.89
CA ILE A 405 11.93 21.51 -7.01
C ILE A 405 10.44 21.51 -7.37
N ALA A 406 9.80 20.33 -7.41
CA ALA A 406 8.35 20.22 -7.61
C ALA A 406 7.57 21.01 -6.55
N LEU A 407 8.03 20.94 -5.30
CA LEU A 407 7.50 21.70 -4.17
C LEU A 407 7.71 23.22 -4.33
N GLU A 408 8.92 23.69 -4.71
CA GLU A 408 9.12 25.14 -5.00
C GLU A 408 8.24 25.61 -6.17
N ILE A 409 8.02 24.78 -7.20
CA ILE A 409 7.12 25.05 -8.33
C ILE A 409 5.67 25.19 -7.85
N GLN A 410 5.15 24.22 -7.09
CA GLN A 410 3.78 24.22 -6.58
C GLN A 410 3.47 25.48 -5.75
N LEU A 411 4.41 25.90 -4.90
CA LEU A 411 4.28 27.13 -4.11
C LEU A 411 4.24 28.39 -5.00
N LEU A 412 5.09 28.46 -6.04
CA LEU A 412 5.08 29.57 -6.99
C LEU A 412 3.78 29.63 -7.80
N ASP A 413 3.20 28.49 -8.17
CA ASP A 413 1.91 28.44 -8.86
C ASP A 413 0.73 28.87 -7.97
N GLN A 414 0.72 28.46 -6.69
CA GLN A 414 -0.25 28.94 -5.69
C GLN A 414 -0.18 30.46 -5.53
N LEU A 415 1.03 31.03 -5.57
CA LEU A 415 1.28 32.48 -5.56
C LEU A 415 1.02 33.16 -6.92
N LYS A 416 0.55 32.42 -7.93
CA LYS A 416 0.27 32.90 -9.30
C LYS A 416 1.51 33.49 -10.00
N GLN A 417 2.66 32.86 -9.80
CA GLN A 417 3.94 33.18 -10.43
C GLN A 417 4.41 32.05 -11.40
N PRO A 418 3.59 31.64 -12.38
CA PRO A 418 3.91 30.49 -13.25
C PRO A 418 5.16 30.71 -14.12
N ASP A 419 5.50 31.97 -14.42
CA ASP A 419 6.73 32.36 -15.11
C ASP A 419 7.98 32.07 -14.27
N GLU A 420 7.91 32.33 -12.96
CA GLU A 420 9.03 32.07 -12.04
C GLU A 420 9.25 30.57 -11.81
N ALA A 421 8.16 29.80 -11.69
CA ALA A 421 8.20 28.35 -11.65
C ALA A 421 8.83 27.77 -12.93
N SER A 422 8.43 28.28 -14.11
CA SER A 422 8.98 27.85 -15.40
C SER A 422 10.46 28.27 -15.57
N ALA A 423 10.85 29.45 -15.07
CA ALA A 423 12.24 29.90 -15.07
C ALA A 423 13.13 29.11 -14.11
N LEU A 424 12.62 28.73 -12.93
CA LEU A 424 13.27 27.81 -11.99
C LEU A 424 13.53 26.45 -12.65
N LEU A 425 12.49 25.83 -13.19
CA LEU A 425 12.56 24.50 -13.80
C LEU A 425 13.55 24.46 -14.98
N ASN A 426 13.50 25.47 -15.86
CA ASN A 426 14.46 25.61 -16.95
C ASN A 426 15.90 25.83 -16.46
N ARG A 427 16.11 26.55 -15.36
CA ARG A 427 17.45 26.79 -14.79
C ARG A 427 18.05 25.52 -14.19
N GLU A 428 17.26 24.72 -13.47
CA GLU A 428 17.80 23.48 -12.89
C GLU A 428 17.99 22.41 -13.97
N LEU A 429 17.07 22.25 -14.94
CA LEU A 429 17.29 21.39 -16.12
C LEU A 429 18.50 21.80 -16.97
N ALA A 430 18.89 23.08 -17.00
CA ALA A 430 20.14 23.49 -17.67
C ALA A 430 21.41 22.95 -16.97
N ARG A 431 21.30 22.45 -15.74
CA ARG A 431 22.37 21.83 -14.94
C ARG A 431 22.24 20.32 -14.87
N THR A 432 21.00 19.82 -14.82
CA THR A 432 20.63 18.40 -14.78
C THR A 432 19.78 18.04 -16.01
N PRO A 433 20.36 18.08 -17.23
CA PRO A 433 19.59 17.99 -18.48
C PRO A 433 18.88 16.65 -18.68
N ASP A 434 19.36 15.59 -18.02
CA ASP A 434 18.84 14.23 -18.12
C ASP A 434 18.12 13.79 -16.82
N ASP A 435 17.68 14.73 -15.98
CA ASP A 435 16.78 14.45 -14.85
C ASP A 435 15.36 14.17 -15.36
N THR A 436 14.95 12.90 -15.30
CA THR A 436 13.70 12.40 -15.86
C THR A 436 12.46 12.96 -15.16
N ASN A 437 12.52 13.19 -13.84
CA ASN A 437 11.44 13.82 -13.08
C ASN A 437 11.25 15.29 -13.49
N LEU A 438 12.33 16.06 -13.61
CA LEU A 438 12.25 17.45 -14.05
C LEU A 438 11.83 17.57 -15.52
N LEU A 439 12.26 16.64 -16.39
CA LEU A 439 11.80 16.57 -17.79
C LEU A 439 10.28 16.31 -17.86
N TYR A 440 9.76 15.39 -17.05
CA TYR A 440 8.32 15.13 -16.96
C TYR A 440 7.56 16.37 -16.48
N LEU A 441 8.00 16.99 -15.38
CA LEU A 441 7.39 18.22 -14.87
C LEU A 441 7.38 19.34 -15.91
N ARG A 442 8.47 19.52 -16.69
CA ARG A 442 8.49 20.56 -17.73
C ARG A 442 7.57 20.21 -18.89
N ALA A 443 7.46 18.93 -19.23
CA ALA A 443 6.51 18.51 -20.24
C ALA A 443 5.06 18.81 -19.83
N MET A 444 4.68 18.57 -18.58
CA MET A 444 3.32 18.85 -18.10
C MET A 444 3.01 20.34 -18.07
N ARG A 445 3.96 21.19 -17.67
CA ARG A 445 3.80 22.65 -17.79
C ARG A 445 3.73 23.13 -19.24
N ALA A 446 4.47 22.50 -20.15
CA ALA A 446 4.40 22.81 -21.57
C ALA A 446 3.02 22.44 -22.14
N TRP A 447 2.46 21.30 -21.73
CA TRP A 447 1.09 20.90 -22.04
C TRP A 447 0.04 21.92 -21.55
N GLU A 448 0.10 22.31 -20.27
CA GLU A 448 -0.78 23.33 -19.67
C GLU A 448 -0.70 24.68 -20.40
N ALA A 449 0.49 25.04 -20.91
CA ALA A 449 0.73 26.25 -21.70
C ALA A 449 0.35 26.12 -23.19
N GLY A 450 -0.11 24.94 -23.64
CA GLY A 450 -0.42 24.64 -25.05
C GLY A 450 0.80 24.39 -25.94
N ASP A 451 2.01 24.33 -25.38
CA ASP A 451 3.24 23.95 -26.10
C ASP A 451 3.40 22.42 -26.17
N LEU A 452 2.58 21.81 -27.04
CA LEU A 452 2.71 20.41 -27.43
C LEU A 452 4.13 20.04 -27.91
N SER A 453 4.85 20.98 -28.52
CA SER A 453 6.19 20.73 -29.06
C SER A 453 7.25 20.61 -27.96
N GLY A 454 7.14 21.44 -26.91
CA GLY A 454 7.94 21.35 -25.69
C GLY A 454 7.64 20.09 -24.90
N MET A 455 6.35 19.75 -24.73
CA MET A 455 5.91 18.52 -24.07
C MET A 455 6.50 17.28 -24.75
N GLU A 456 6.32 17.16 -26.07
CA GLU A 456 6.83 16.01 -26.82
C GLU A 456 8.36 15.93 -26.79
N ARG A 457 9.07 17.06 -26.93
CA ARG A 457 10.54 17.09 -26.86
C ARG A 457 11.04 16.51 -25.54
N ASP A 458 10.43 16.92 -24.43
CA ASP A 458 10.89 16.56 -23.10
C ASP A 458 10.50 15.13 -22.72
N LEU A 459 9.28 14.67 -23.06
CA LEU A 459 8.89 13.26 -22.92
C LEU A 459 9.75 12.34 -23.81
N ARG A 460 10.08 12.74 -25.05
CA ARG A 460 11.02 11.97 -25.88
C ARG A 460 12.46 12.01 -25.38
N GLN A 461 12.87 13.01 -24.58
CA GLN A 461 14.17 12.96 -23.91
C GLN A 461 14.13 11.99 -22.74
N LEU A 462 13.10 12.06 -21.89
CA LEU A 462 12.85 11.12 -20.81
C LEU A 462 12.87 9.68 -21.33
N LEU A 463 12.12 9.37 -22.39
CA LEU A 463 12.05 8.04 -23.01
C LEU A 463 13.33 7.59 -23.73
N ARG A 464 14.34 8.47 -23.91
CA ARG A 464 15.70 8.05 -24.33
C ARG A 464 16.55 7.60 -23.14
N ILE A 465 16.24 8.08 -21.94
CA ILE A 465 16.96 7.79 -20.69
C ILE A 465 16.33 6.58 -20.01
N GLU A 466 14.99 6.56 -19.92
CA GLU A 466 14.17 5.48 -19.37
C GLU A 466 13.19 4.97 -20.44
N PRO A 467 13.61 4.05 -21.34
CA PRO A 467 12.78 3.60 -22.45
C PRO A 467 11.44 2.99 -22.05
N ASN A 468 11.35 2.39 -20.85
CA ASN A 468 10.21 1.65 -20.35
C ASN A 468 9.48 2.39 -19.21
N ASN A 469 9.64 3.71 -19.09
CA ASN A 469 8.87 4.50 -18.13
C ASN A 469 7.39 4.50 -18.54
N ALA A 470 6.56 3.70 -17.86
CA ALA A 470 5.16 3.50 -18.20
C ALA A 470 4.36 4.80 -18.22
N VAL A 471 4.61 5.71 -17.26
CA VAL A 471 3.95 7.01 -17.17
C VAL A 471 4.27 7.86 -18.40
N ALA A 472 5.55 8.07 -18.72
CA ALA A 472 5.95 8.89 -19.86
C ALA A 472 5.53 8.30 -21.22
N LEU A 473 5.53 6.96 -21.35
CA LEU A 473 5.00 6.25 -22.52
C LEU A 473 3.50 6.50 -22.66
N ASN A 474 2.75 6.32 -21.58
CA ASN A 474 1.31 6.49 -21.56
C ASN A 474 0.92 7.94 -21.82
N THR A 475 1.49 8.90 -21.10
CA THR A 475 1.22 10.33 -21.26
C THR A 475 1.47 10.79 -22.70
N LEU A 476 2.63 10.44 -23.30
CA LEU A 476 2.88 10.81 -24.69
C LEU A 476 1.89 10.12 -25.64
N GLY A 477 1.69 8.80 -25.50
CA GLY A 477 0.79 8.05 -26.38
C GLY A 477 -0.65 8.52 -26.31
N TYR A 478 -1.18 8.71 -25.10
CA TYR A 478 -2.52 9.23 -24.83
C TYR A 478 -2.73 10.61 -25.46
N THR A 479 -1.83 11.58 -25.24
CA THR A 479 -1.97 12.91 -25.86
C THR A 479 -1.94 12.86 -27.39
N LEU A 480 -1.17 11.95 -28.00
CA LEU A 480 -1.16 11.77 -29.46
C LEU A 480 -2.47 11.16 -30.00
N ALA A 481 -3.06 10.21 -29.26
CA ALA A 481 -4.38 9.65 -29.57
C ALA A 481 -5.48 10.70 -29.41
N ASP A 482 -5.48 11.40 -28.27
CA ASP A 482 -6.54 12.32 -27.89
C ASP A 482 -6.60 13.59 -28.75
N LEU A 483 -5.45 14.11 -29.18
CA LEU A 483 -5.43 15.21 -30.16
C LEU A 483 -5.72 14.77 -31.61
N ASN A 484 -5.96 13.48 -31.86
CA ASN A 484 -6.20 12.89 -33.19
C ASN A 484 -5.10 13.16 -34.23
N LEU A 485 -3.84 13.31 -33.82
CA LEU A 485 -2.82 13.91 -34.69
C LEU A 485 -2.64 13.08 -35.98
N PRO A 486 -2.87 13.67 -37.17
CA PRO A 486 -2.90 12.91 -38.42
C PRO A 486 -1.60 12.14 -38.68
N GLY A 487 -1.74 10.82 -38.89
CA GLY A 487 -0.62 9.92 -39.14
C GLY A 487 0.16 9.48 -37.87
N ARG A 488 -0.31 9.83 -36.66
CA ARG A 488 0.37 9.50 -35.40
C ARG A 488 -0.37 8.53 -34.48
N LEU A 489 -1.59 8.11 -34.83
CA LEU A 489 -2.36 7.15 -34.02
C LEU A 489 -1.67 5.76 -33.91
N GLU A 490 -0.93 5.35 -34.93
CA GLU A 490 -0.10 4.13 -34.86
C GLU A 490 1.10 4.29 -33.90
N GLU A 491 1.72 5.49 -33.86
CA GLU A 491 2.75 5.80 -32.86
C GLU A 491 2.16 5.83 -31.45
N ALA A 492 1.00 6.46 -31.28
CA ALA A 492 0.25 6.47 -30.02
C ALA A 492 0.00 5.04 -29.53
N ARG A 493 -0.51 4.15 -30.39
CA ARG A 493 -0.74 2.74 -30.03
C ARG A 493 0.55 2.06 -29.60
N THR A 494 1.64 2.19 -30.36
CA THR A 494 2.93 1.59 -30.01
C THR A 494 3.52 2.12 -28.69
N LEU A 495 3.24 3.38 -28.33
CA LEU A 495 3.67 3.93 -27.04
C LEU A 495 2.83 3.35 -25.89
N ILE A 496 1.51 3.28 -26.03
CA ILE A 496 0.60 2.79 -24.99
C ILE A 496 0.71 1.27 -24.83
N GLU A 497 0.87 0.50 -25.92
CA GLU A 497 1.19 -0.93 -25.88
C GLU A 497 2.43 -1.20 -25.00
N ARG A 498 3.48 -0.36 -25.14
CA ARG A 498 4.69 -0.46 -24.32
C ARG A 498 4.50 0.06 -22.89
N ALA A 499 3.57 0.98 -22.65
CA ALA A 499 3.19 1.38 -21.30
C ALA A 499 2.48 0.22 -20.58
N TYR A 500 1.58 -0.47 -21.29
CA TYR A 500 0.88 -1.66 -20.79
C TYR A 500 1.83 -2.84 -20.55
N GLU A 501 2.83 -3.06 -21.41
CA GLU A 501 3.89 -4.04 -21.15
C GLU A 501 4.70 -3.73 -19.87
N ALA A 502 4.84 -2.46 -19.51
CA ALA A 502 5.58 -2.01 -18.33
C ALA A 502 4.74 -1.98 -17.05
N ASP A 503 3.44 -1.67 -17.15
CA ASP A 503 2.49 -1.59 -16.02
C ASP A 503 1.08 -2.11 -16.43
N PRO A 504 0.86 -3.44 -16.47
CA PRO A 504 -0.36 -4.03 -17.03
C PRO A 504 -1.64 -3.80 -16.21
N ASN A 505 -1.50 -3.46 -14.93
CA ASN A 505 -2.62 -3.35 -13.99
C ASN A 505 -3.06 -1.90 -13.75
N ASN A 506 -2.53 -0.95 -14.53
CA ASN A 506 -2.77 0.47 -14.33
C ASN A 506 -4.04 0.93 -15.06
N PRO A 507 -5.10 1.37 -14.36
CA PRO A 507 -6.36 1.72 -15.00
C PRO A 507 -6.24 2.86 -16.01
N ALA A 508 -5.32 3.81 -15.82
CA ALA A 508 -5.10 4.90 -16.78
C ALA A 508 -4.44 4.41 -18.08
N VAL A 509 -3.61 3.36 -18.00
CA VAL A 509 -3.01 2.71 -19.18
C VAL A 509 -4.05 1.85 -19.92
N LEU A 510 -4.91 1.15 -19.17
CA LEU A 510 -6.04 0.39 -19.75
C LEU A 510 -7.04 1.33 -20.44
N ASP A 511 -7.34 2.48 -19.84
CA ASP A 511 -8.17 3.52 -20.48
C ASP A 511 -7.53 4.03 -21.77
N SER A 512 -6.24 4.39 -21.71
CA SER A 512 -5.47 4.85 -22.86
C SER A 512 -5.42 3.81 -23.99
N MET A 513 -5.31 2.51 -23.67
CA MET A 513 -5.38 1.41 -24.64
C MET A 513 -6.74 1.35 -25.33
N GLY A 514 -7.82 1.47 -24.56
CA GLY A 514 -9.17 1.56 -25.10
C GLY A 514 -9.35 2.77 -26.01
N TRP A 515 -8.93 3.95 -25.54
CA TRP A 515 -9.04 5.20 -26.27
C TRP A 515 -8.30 5.13 -27.61
N VAL A 516 -7.04 4.69 -27.64
CA VAL A 516 -6.29 4.64 -28.92
C VAL A 516 -6.87 3.65 -29.93
N TYR A 517 -7.45 2.51 -29.50
CA TYR A 517 -8.19 1.63 -30.41
C TYR A 517 -9.46 2.29 -30.97
N PHE A 518 -10.21 3.01 -30.14
CA PHE A 518 -11.36 3.78 -30.61
C PHE A 518 -10.97 4.82 -31.66
N ARG A 519 -9.91 5.59 -31.40
CA ARG A 519 -9.39 6.62 -32.32
C ARG A 519 -8.84 6.03 -33.62
N LEU A 520 -8.35 4.78 -33.61
CA LEU A 520 -8.01 3.99 -34.80
C LEU A 520 -9.23 3.45 -35.57
N GLY A 521 -10.46 3.73 -35.12
CA GLY A 521 -11.69 3.25 -35.75
C GLY A 521 -12.02 1.79 -35.42
N ARG A 522 -11.59 1.30 -34.25
CA ARG A 522 -11.78 -0.07 -33.77
C ARG A 522 -12.55 -0.10 -32.43
N PRO A 523 -13.82 0.33 -32.39
CA PRO A 523 -14.58 0.43 -31.15
C PRO A 523 -14.82 -0.93 -30.46
N GLU A 524 -14.92 -2.03 -31.22
CA GLU A 524 -15.08 -3.38 -30.67
C GLU A 524 -13.85 -3.83 -29.87
N ASP A 525 -12.64 -3.49 -30.35
CA ASP A 525 -11.39 -3.77 -29.64
C ASP A 525 -11.18 -2.85 -28.42
N ALA A 526 -11.65 -1.61 -28.50
CA ALA A 526 -11.57 -0.62 -27.42
C ALA A 526 -12.38 -1.00 -26.18
N LEU A 527 -13.58 -1.56 -26.39
CA LEU A 527 -14.58 -1.80 -25.37
C LEU A 527 -14.06 -2.56 -24.14
N ALA A 528 -13.40 -3.70 -24.33
CA ALA A 528 -12.96 -4.56 -23.23
C ALA A 528 -11.90 -3.89 -22.35
N TRP A 529 -11.06 -3.03 -22.94
CA TRP A 529 -10.08 -2.24 -22.19
C TRP A 529 -10.75 -1.17 -21.33
N LEU A 530 -11.74 -0.46 -21.86
CA LEU A 530 -12.49 0.57 -21.14
C LEU A 530 -13.40 0.00 -20.06
N GLU A 531 -14.06 -1.15 -20.30
CA GLU A 531 -14.82 -1.87 -19.28
C GLU A 531 -13.90 -2.31 -18.12
N SER A 532 -12.69 -2.80 -18.43
CA SER A 532 -11.67 -3.17 -17.42
C SER A 532 -11.13 -1.97 -16.65
N ALA A 533 -10.82 -0.86 -17.33
CA ALA A 533 -10.39 0.39 -16.72
C ALA A 533 -11.46 0.94 -15.76
N TYR A 534 -12.71 1.07 -16.25
CA TYR A 534 -13.83 1.62 -15.49
C TYR A 534 -14.17 0.80 -14.24
N SER A 535 -13.99 -0.53 -14.30
CA SER A 535 -14.20 -1.40 -13.13
C SER A 535 -13.19 -1.17 -11.99
N GLN A 536 -12.00 -0.65 -12.31
CA GLN A 536 -10.93 -0.36 -11.35
C GLN A 536 -10.90 1.12 -10.94
N LEU A 537 -11.21 2.02 -11.88
CA LEU A 537 -11.27 3.46 -11.68
C LEU A 537 -12.54 4.02 -12.33
N PRO A 538 -13.68 4.04 -11.60
CA PRO A 538 -14.95 4.56 -12.11
C PRO A 538 -14.99 6.10 -12.00
N ASP A 539 -14.09 6.79 -12.72
CA ASP A 539 -14.04 8.25 -12.78
C ASP A 539 -14.77 8.82 -14.02
N GLN A 540 -14.76 10.15 -14.15
CA GLN A 540 -15.48 10.83 -15.24
C GLN A 540 -14.80 10.72 -16.62
N GLU A 541 -13.50 10.48 -16.68
CA GLU A 541 -12.70 10.45 -17.91
C GLU A 541 -12.86 9.10 -18.57
N VAL A 542 -12.58 8.02 -17.81
CA VAL A 542 -12.80 6.64 -18.24
C VAL A 542 -14.27 6.39 -18.59
N ALA A 543 -15.20 6.98 -17.82
CA ALA A 543 -16.63 6.92 -18.12
C ALA A 543 -17.00 7.64 -19.43
N ALA A 544 -16.37 8.77 -19.74
CA ALA A 544 -16.63 9.50 -20.98
C ALA A 544 -16.16 8.70 -22.20
N HIS A 545 -14.93 8.14 -22.14
CA HIS A 545 -14.40 7.25 -23.19
C HIS A 545 -15.28 6.01 -23.36
N LEU A 546 -15.66 5.33 -22.28
CA LEU A 546 -16.52 4.15 -22.32
C LEU A 546 -17.91 4.47 -22.89
N ALA A 547 -18.53 5.58 -22.50
CA ALA A 547 -19.82 6.01 -23.03
C ALA A 547 -19.75 6.38 -24.53
N GLU A 548 -18.66 7.00 -24.99
CA GLU A 548 -18.44 7.33 -26.41
C GLU A 548 -18.25 6.06 -27.26
N VAL A 549 -17.49 5.07 -26.76
CA VAL A 549 -17.33 3.75 -27.42
C VAL A 549 -18.65 2.97 -27.43
N LEU A 550 -19.37 2.92 -26.31
CA LEU A 550 -20.69 2.27 -26.24
C LEU A 550 -21.69 2.91 -27.22
N HIS A 551 -21.68 4.23 -27.37
CA HIS A 551 -22.50 4.93 -28.34
C HIS A 551 -22.13 4.55 -29.79
N ALA A 552 -20.83 4.52 -30.11
CA ALA A 552 -20.34 4.10 -31.44
C ALA A 552 -20.66 2.64 -31.78
N LEU A 553 -20.85 1.78 -30.77
CA LEU A 553 -21.31 0.39 -30.88
C LEU A 553 -22.85 0.24 -30.85
N GLU A 554 -23.60 1.34 -31.01
CA GLU A 554 -25.07 1.42 -30.91
C GLU A 554 -25.66 1.03 -29.53
N ARG A 555 -24.82 0.78 -28.51
CA ARG A 555 -25.18 0.42 -27.11
C ARG A 555 -25.51 1.67 -26.26
N SER A 556 -26.27 2.61 -26.83
CA SER A 556 -26.52 3.93 -26.21
C SER A 556 -27.28 3.88 -24.86
N ASP A 557 -28.05 2.84 -24.58
CA ASP A 557 -28.71 2.68 -23.27
C ASP A 557 -27.73 2.38 -22.14
N GLU A 558 -26.64 1.66 -22.44
CA GLU A 558 -25.57 1.36 -21.48
C GLU A 558 -24.68 2.60 -21.28
N ALA A 559 -24.42 3.37 -22.34
CA ALA A 559 -23.76 4.67 -22.21
C ALA A 559 -24.52 5.62 -21.26
N ARG A 560 -25.85 5.72 -21.39
CA ARG A 560 -26.72 6.49 -20.47
C ARG A 560 -26.66 6.00 -19.03
N GLU A 561 -26.49 4.70 -18.81
CA GLU A 561 -26.32 4.11 -17.47
C GLU A 561 -25.00 4.56 -16.82
N ILE A 562 -23.89 4.50 -17.56
CA ILE A 562 -22.57 4.96 -17.10
C ILE A 562 -22.60 6.46 -16.76
N ILE A 563 -23.09 7.30 -17.70
CA ILE A 563 -23.22 8.76 -17.51
C ILE A 563 -24.01 9.09 -16.24
N ARG A 564 -25.16 8.44 -16.02
CA ARG A 564 -26.01 8.69 -14.86
C ARG A 564 -25.32 8.34 -13.54
N ARG A 565 -24.49 7.28 -13.50
CA ARG A 565 -23.73 6.90 -12.30
C ARG A 565 -22.72 7.97 -11.93
N ILE A 566 -21.96 8.48 -12.90
CA ILE A 566 -20.99 9.57 -12.67
C ILE A 566 -21.69 10.87 -12.23
N GLN A 567 -22.80 11.24 -12.86
CA GLN A 567 -23.57 12.42 -12.47
C GLN A 567 -24.15 12.30 -11.04
N ALA A 568 -24.46 11.08 -10.59
CA ALA A 568 -24.92 10.82 -9.23
C ALA A 568 -23.77 10.78 -8.20
N SER A 569 -22.56 10.38 -8.59
CA SER A 569 -21.39 10.31 -7.70
C SER A 569 -20.69 11.66 -7.51
N THR A 570 -20.71 12.53 -8.52
CA THR A 570 -19.80 13.69 -8.59
C THR A 570 -20.52 14.96 -9.05
N SER A 571 -20.48 16.00 -8.22
CA SER A 571 -21.16 17.29 -8.46
C SER A 571 -20.59 18.12 -9.61
N ARG A 572 -19.36 17.81 -10.08
CA ARG A 572 -18.69 18.52 -11.18
C ARG A 572 -18.09 17.52 -12.17
N HIS A 573 -18.68 17.44 -13.35
CA HIS A 573 -18.38 16.44 -14.38
C HIS A 573 -18.19 17.07 -15.77
N PRO A 574 -17.18 17.95 -15.99
CA PRO A 574 -16.96 18.66 -17.24
C PRO A 574 -16.82 17.74 -18.46
N LEU A 575 -16.08 16.63 -18.37
CA LEU A 575 -15.86 15.73 -19.52
C LEU A 575 -17.15 15.05 -19.97
N ILE A 576 -18.04 14.73 -19.02
CA ILE A 576 -19.39 14.23 -19.30
C ILE A 576 -20.26 15.32 -19.96
N ASN A 577 -20.14 16.58 -19.52
CA ASN A 577 -20.87 17.69 -20.16
C ASN A 577 -20.40 17.91 -21.60
N GLU A 578 -19.09 17.90 -21.85
CA GLU A 578 -18.50 17.99 -23.19
C GLU A 578 -18.88 16.81 -24.09
N LEU A 579 -19.02 15.60 -23.52
CA LEU A 579 -19.57 14.44 -24.23
C LEU A 579 -21.05 14.66 -24.59
N LEU A 580 -21.88 15.16 -23.67
CA LEU A 580 -23.30 15.43 -23.90
C LEU A 580 -23.55 16.61 -24.85
N GLU A 581 -22.63 17.58 -24.93
CA GLU A 581 -22.66 18.63 -25.96
C GLU A 581 -22.38 18.06 -27.36
N ARG A 582 -21.51 17.03 -27.46
CA ARG A 582 -21.23 16.31 -28.71
C ARG A 582 -22.34 15.31 -29.08
N TYR A 583 -22.94 14.65 -28.10
CA TYR A 583 -23.95 13.59 -28.26
C TYR A 583 -25.18 13.82 -27.34
N PRO A 584 -26.07 14.80 -27.64
CA PRO A 584 -27.20 15.15 -26.76
C PRO A 584 -28.17 14.00 -26.47
N GLU A 585 -28.28 13.03 -27.37
CA GLU A 585 -29.09 11.82 -27.22
C GLU A 585 -28.59 10.87 -26.11
N LEU A 586 -27.36 11.04 -25.62
CA LEU A 586 -26.82 10.30 -24.47
C LEU A 586 -27.26 10.89 -23.12
N THR A 587 -28.04 11.97 -23.12
CA THR A 587 -28.61 12.54 -21.88
C THR A 587 -29.51 11.50 -21.18
N PRO A 588 -29.26 11.14 -19.91
CA PRO A 588 -30.08 10.17 -19.19
C PRO A 588 -31.52 10.68 -18.99
N ALA A 589 -32.51 9.86 -19.35
CA ALA A 589 -33.91 10.19 -19.12
C ALA A 589 -34.21 10.23 -17.60
N GLY A 590 -34.62 11.40 -17.10
CA GLY A 590 -34.99 11.60 -15.69
C GLY A 590 -33.93 12.29 -14.81
N ALA A 591 -32.92 12.93 -15.39
CA ALA A 591 -32.25 14.04 -14.70
C ALA A 591 -33.28 15.16 -14.39
N PRO A 592 -33.18 15.86 -13.23
CA PRO A 592 -34.17 16.84 -12.77
C PRO A 592 -34.25 18.12 -13.62
#